data_AF-A0A957UPL7-F1
#
_entry.id   AF-A0A957UPL7-F1
#
_cell.length_a   1.000
_cell.length_b   1.000
_cell.length_c   1.000
_cell.angle_alpha   90.00
_cell.angle_beta   90.00
_cell.angle_gamma   90.00
#
_symmetry.space_group_name_H-M   'P 1'
#
loop_
_entity.id
_entity.type
_entity.pdbx_description
1 polymer ?
#
loop_
_entity_poly.entity_id
_entity_poly.type
_entity_poly.pdbx_seq_one_letter_code
_entity_poly.pdbx_strand_id
1 'polypeptide(L)' 'GTVMPVVWKRMWGEGRVFYSSLGHKAVDFDVPEAKEIQRRGMLWASR' A
#
# COMPACT_ATOMS: atom_id res chain seq x y z
N GLY A 1 16.98 10.78 -13.85
CA GLY A 1 15.75 10.15 -13.32
C GLY A 1 15.87 9.97 -11.82
N THR A 2 14.76 9.81 -11.10
CA THR A 2 14.76 9.51 -9.65
C THR A 2 14.07 8.17 -9.39
N VAL A 3 14.38 7.53 -8.26
CA VAL A 3 13.71 6.31 -7.81
C VAL A 3 12.57 6.73 -6.87
N MET A 4 11.33 6.59 -7.33
CA MET A 4 10.14 6.88 -6.51
C MET A 4 9.58 5.58 -5.93
N PRO A 5 9.43 5.47 -4.59
CA PRO A 5 8.84 4.28 -3.99
C PRO A 5 7.34 4.22 -4.27
N VAL A 6 6.88 3.08 -4.80
CA VAL A 6 5.46 2.84 -5.15
C VAL A 6 4.65 2.33 -3.96
N VAL A 7 5.27 1.59 -3.05
CA VAL A 7 4.65 1.03 -1.85
C VAL A 7 5.63 1.12 -0.70
N TRP A 8 5.17 1.57 0.47
CA TRP A 8 5.96 1.56 1.70
C TRP A 8 5.06 1.57 2.95
N LYS A 9 5.67 1.26 4.10
CA LYS A 9 5.03 1.41 5.40
C LYS A 9 5.99 2.01 6.41
N ARG A 10 5.49 2.79 7.36
CA ARG A 10 6.28 3.37 8.45
C ARG A 10 5.45 3.53 9.72
N MET A 11 6.13 3.64 10.85
CA MET A 11 5.52 4.10 12.11
C MET A 11 5.46 5.62 12.15
N TRP A 12 4.42 6.18 12.76
CA TRP A 12 4.31 7.59 13.09
C TRP A 12 3.79 7.74 14.52
N GLY A 13 4.71 7.94 15.47
CA GLY A 13 4.43 7.73 16.89
C GLY A 13 3.99 6.28 17.11
N GLU A 14 2.86 6.10 17.80
CA GLU A 14 2.23 4.79 18.02
C GLU A 14 1.41 4.32 16.81
N GLY A 15 1.13 5.21 15.85
CA GLY A 15 0.32 4.91 14.67
C GLY A 15 1.09 4.20 13.56
N ARG A 16 0.38 3.37 12.79
CA ARG A 16 0.91 2.66 11.62
C ARG A 16 0.44 3.32 10.33
N VAL A 17 1.38 3.70 9.46
CA VAL A 17 1.09 4.32 8.16
C VAL A 17 1.49 3.38 7.04
N PHE A 18 0.52 3.01 6.21
CA PHE A 18 0.73 2.27 4.97
C PHE A 18 0.41 3.19 3.77
N TYR A 19 1.31 3.21 2.79
CA TYR A 19 1.16 3.96 1.54
C TYR A 19 1.31 3.04 0.33
N SER A 20 0.45 3.26 -0.65
CA SER A 20 0.48 2.61 -1.96
C SER A 20 0.03 3.63 -3.01
N SER A 21 0.79 3.80 -4.08
CA SER A 21 0.36 4.56 -5.26
C SER A 21 -0.35 3.70 -6.33
N LEU A 22 -0.56 2.41 -6.05
CA LEU A 22 -1.34 1.50 -6.90
C LEU A 22 -2.85 1.76 -6.75
N GLY A 23 -3.62 1.53 -7.81
CA GLY A 23 -5.08 1.66 -7.78
C GLY A 23 -5.63 2.95 -8.37
N HIS A 24 -5.07 3.40 -9.51
CA HIS A 24 -5.64 4.50 -10.28
C HIS A 24 -7.07 4.17 -10.77
N LYS A 25 -7.35 2.87 -11.01
CA LYS A 25 -8.68 2.32 -11.31
C LYS A 25 -8.93 1.02 -10.54
N ALA A 26 -10.20 0.65 -10.37
CA ALA A 26 -10.56 -0.59 -9.68
C ALA A 26 -10.00 -1.86 -10.35
N VAL A 27 -9.91 -1.86 -11.69
CA VAL A 27 -9.33 -2.97 -12.49
C VAL A 27 -7.84 -3.19 -12.21
N ASP A 28 -7.13 -2.23 -11.63
CA ASP A 28 -5.73 -2.43 -11.23
C ASP A 28 -5.60 -3.52 -10.16
N PHE A 29 -6.67 -3.76 -9.39
CA PHE A 29 -6.73 -4.83 -8.39
C PHE A 29 -7.18 -6.18 -8.96
N ASP A 30 -7.40 -6.29 -10.28
CA ASP A 30 -7.48 -7.59 -10.94
C ASP A 30 -6.09 -8.24 -11.04
N VAL A 31 -5.01 -7.45 -10.90
CA VAL A 31 -3.66 -7.95 -10.63
C VAL A 31 -3.61 -8.49 -9.20
N PRO A 32 -3.46 -9.81 -8.99
CA PRO A 32 -3.59 -10.42 -7.67
C PRO A 32 -2.58 -9.87 -6.64
N GLU A 33 -1.37 -9.54 -7.07
CA GLU A 33 -0.30 -9.01 -6.24
C GLU A 33 -0.63 -7.61 -5.73
N ALA A 34 -1.18 -6.74 -6.59
CA ALA A 34 -1.61 -5.39 -6.21
C ALA A 34 -2.72 -5.45 -5.16
N LYS A 35 -3.71 -6.33 -5.38
CA LYS A 35 -4.81 -6.56 -4.43
C LYS A 35 -4.31 -7.10 -3.09
N GLU A 36 -3.38 -8.05 -3.13
CA GLU A 36 -2.84 -8.68 -1.92
C GLU A 36 -1.97 -7.71 -1.11
N ILE A 37 -1.16 -6.88 -1.77
CA ILE A 37 -0.40 -5.80 -1.13
C ILE A 37 -1.36 -4.83 -0.43
N GLN A 38 -2.41 -4.38 -1.13
CA GLN A 38 -3.39 -3.45 -0.58
C GLN A 38 -4.10 -4.05 0.64
N ARG A 39 -4.54 -5.31 0.54
CA ARG A 39 -5.21 -6.03 1.64
C ARG A 39 -4.29 -6.18 2.86
N ARG A 40 -3.05 -6.62 2.67
CA ARG A 40 -2.07 -6.78 3.77
C ARG A 40 -1.70 -5.44 4.40
N GLY A 41 -1.54 -4.40 3.59
CA GLY A 41 -1.22 -3.05 4.05
C GLY A 41 -2.32 -2.47 4.94
N MET A 42 -3.58 -2.58 4.51
CA MET A 42 -4.73 -2.13 5.29
C MET A 42 -4.85 -2.88 6.62
N LEU A 43 -4.74 -4.21 6.61
CA LEU A 43 -4.78 -5.03 7.83
C LEU A 43 -3.61 -4.77 8.78
N TRP A 44 -2.45 -4.38 8.26
CA TRP A 44 -1.31 -4.02 9.09
C TRP A 44 -1.50 -2.64 9.75
N ALA A 45 -2.06 -1.68 9.02
CA ALA A 45 -2.30 -0.31 9.49
C ALA A 45 -3.50 -0.18 10.43
N SER A 46 -4.46 -1.11 10.40
CA SER A 46 -5.64 -1.13 11.28
C SER A 46 -5.36 -1.68 12.68
N ARG A 47 -4.12 -2.03 12.99
CA ARG A 47 -3.67 -2.67 14.23
C ARG A 47 -2.71 -1.75 14.96
#